data_AF-A0A820ZCB4-F1
#
_entry.id   AF-A0A820ZCB4-F1
#
_cell.length_a   1.000
_cell.length_b   1.000
_cell.length_c   1.000
_cell.angle_alpha   90.00
_cell.angle_beta   90.00
_cell.angle_gamma   90.00
#
_symmetry.space_group_name_H-M   'P 1'
#
loop_
_entity.id
_entity.type
_entity.pdbx_description
1 polymer ?
#
loop_
_entity_poly.entity_id
_entity_poly.type
_entity_poly.pdbx_seq_one_letter_code
_entity_poly.pdbx_strand_id
1 'polypeptide(L)'
;MLFAAKFSFAQDTVTTTSGLKYIVINGSGDKPTVAGMVAVVHYDGYLLDGKKFDSSRDRNEPFEFVLGEGQVIKGWDEGVALMKIGDKYRFIIPSNLAYGERGAGGVIPPNATLIFDVEVLGIDKARKSIGDEMLGIIFEKNVDEAIKRYYEAKEKSFDDYNFKEVQLNNLAYDLLKGNRTKDAIKVLELNVKMFPASANAYDSLGEAFMTDGNKAEAIKNYKKSLELNPANDNAKQMLQKLEAK
;
A
#
# COMPACT_ATOMS: atom_id res chain seq x y z
N MET A 1 25.83 -9.56 5.52
CA MET A 1 25.94 -10.20 6.85
C MET A 1 24.54 -10.63 7.26
N LEU A 2 24.22 -11.94 7.21
CA LEU A 2 22.88 -12.46 7.51
C LEU A 2 22.61 -12.29 9.02
N PHE A 3 21.61 -11.49 9.39
CA PHE A 3 20.98 -11.59 10.70
C PHE A 3 20.08 -12.82 10.67
N ALA A 4 20.57 -13.95 11.18
CA ALA A 4 19.69 -15.00 11.65
C ALA A 4 18.91 -14.40 12.84
N ALA A 5 17.61 -14.20 12.69
CA ALA A 5 16.74 -13.76 13.78
C ALA A 5 16.74 -14.86 14.86
N LYS A 6 17.63 -14.74 15.84
CA LYS A 6 17.47 -15.42 17.11
C LYS A 6 16.25 -14.79 17.77
N PHE A 7 15.12 -15.50 17.77
CA PHE A 7 13.94 -15.13 18.52
C PHE A 7 14.27 -15.14 20.02
N SER A 8 14.73 -14.01 20.54
CA SER A 8 14.93 -13.81 21.96
C SER A 8 13.56 -13.51 22.58
N PHE A 9 13.01 -14.47 23.33
CA PHE A 9 11.86 -14.27 24.23
C PHE A 9 12.28 -13.64 25.56
N ALA A 10 13.42 -12.93 25.63
CA ALA A 10 13.98 -12.40 26.88
C ALA A 10 13.18 -11.22 27.48
N GLN A 11 12.10 -10.78 26.85
CA GLN A 11 11.13 -9.84 27.40
C GLN A 11 9.80 -10.55 27.61
N ASP A 12 9.12 -10.21 28.71
CA ASP A 12 7.87 -10.84 29.10
C ASP A 12 6.83 -10.72 27.98
N THR A 13 6.31 -11.87 27.56
CA THR A 13 5.23 -11.93 26.57
C THR A 13 3.90 -11.68 27.27
N VAL A 14 3.18 -10.64 26.86
CA VAL A 14 1.82 -10.36 27.32
C VAL A 14 0.85 -11.13 26.43
N THR A 15 -0.17 -11.76 27.03
CA THR A 15 -1.23 -12.48 26.31
C THR A 15 -2.57 -11.80 26.60
N THR A 16 -3.29 -11.41 25.54
CA THR A 16 -4.63 -10.84 25.65
C THR A 16 -5.69 -11.96 25.76
N THR A 17 -6.93 -11.58 26.08
CA THR A 17 -8.06 -12.52 26.18
C THR A 17 -8.35 -13.25 24.86
N SER A 18 -8.06 -12.62 23.71
CA SER A 18 -8.29 -13.23 22.39
C SER A 18 -7.22 -14.29 22.03
N GLY A 19 -6.13 -14.33 22.80
CA GLY A 19 -4.96 -15.16 22.53
C GLY A 19 -3.87 -14.47 21.72
N LEU A 20 -4.04 -13.19 21.36
CA LEU A 20 -2.95 -12.39 20.81
C LEU A 20 -1.83 -12.30 21.86
N LYS A 21 -0.60 -12.56 21.42
CA LYS A 21 0.59 -12.39 22.24
C LYS A 21 1.43 -11.25 21.71
N TYR A 22 2.03 -10.47 22.60
CA TYR A 22 2.93 -9.40 22.18
C TYR A 22 4.09 -9.17 23.14
N ILE A 23 5.15 -8.57 22.59
CA ILE A 23 6.35 -8.14 23.30
C ILE A 23 6.59 -6.67 22.95
N VAL A 24 6.79 -5.83 23.97
CA VAL A 24 7.15 -4.42 23.79
C VAL A 24 8.64 -4.31 23.53
N ILE A 25 9.03 -4.13 22.26
CA ILE A 25 10.44 -3.93 21.86
C ILE A 25 10.88 -2.51 22.25
N ASN A 26 10.04 -1.52 21.92
CA ASN A 26 10.20 -0.14 22.37
C ASN A 26 8.82 0.44 22.71
N GLY A 27 8.65 0.93 23.93
CA GLY A 27 7.40 1.48 24.46
C GLY A 27 7.50 2.95 24.86
N SER A 28 8.26 3.74 24.08
CA SER A 28 8.50 5.16 24.35
C SER A 28 7.47 6.10 23.71
N GLY A 29 6.39 5.57 23.13
CA GLY A 29 5.41 6.38 22.43
C GLY A 29 4.58 7.27 23.36
N ASP A 30 4.23 8.47 22.87
CA ASP A 30 3.58 9.49 23.68
C ASP A 30 2.05 9.50 23.53
N LYS A 31 1.53 9.18 22.34
CA LYS A 31 0.10 9.30 21.99
C LYS A 31 -0.50 7.96 21.61
N PRO A 32 -1.63 7.54 22.21
CA PRO A 32 -2.27 6.28 21.85
C PRO A 32 -2.78 6.31 20.42
N THR A 33 -2.81 5.15 19.78
CA THR A 33 -3.61 4.96 18.58
C THR A 33 -5.11 5.07 18.88
N VAL A 34 -5.91 5.47 17.89
CA VAL A 34 -7.34 5.73 18.06
C VAL A 34 -8.14 4.97 17.01
N ALA A 35 -9.12 4.18 17.42
CA ALA A 35 -10.01 3.47 16.50
C ALA A 35 -10.79 4.46 15.61
N GLY A 36 -11.04 4.07 14.36
CA GLY A 36 -11.63 4.93 13.33
C GLY A 36 -10.68 5.96 12.71
N MET A 37 -9.46 6.10 13.24
CA MET A 37 -8.39 6.87 12.61
C MET A 37 -7.48 5.97 11.77
N VAL A 38 -6.72 6.57 10.85
CA VAL A 38 -5.75 5.85 10.02
C VAL A 38 -4.46 5.65 10.80
N ALA A 39 -4.10 4.40 11.06
CA ALA A 39 -2.79 4.05 11.59
C ALA A 39 -1.78 3.95 10.45
N VAL A 40 -0.66 4.67 10.59
CA VAL A 40 0.48 4.61 9.67
C VAL A 40 1.57 3.79 10.32
N VAL A 41 1.94 2.66 9.73
CA VAL A 41 2.88 1.70 10.35
C VAL A 41 3.95 1.20 9.40
N HIS A 42 5.13 0.90 9.94
CA HIS A 42 6.06 -0.02 9.30
C HIS A 42 5.97 -1.41 9.93
N TYR A 43 6.22 -2.45 9.14
CA TYR A 43 6.24 -3.81 9.65
C TYR A 43 7.13 -4.76 8.87
N ASP A 44 7.49 -5.85 9.53
CA ASP A 44 8.05 -7.06 8.94
C ASP A 44 7.24 -8.27 9.41
N GLY A 45 6.84 -9.15 8.49
CA GLY A 45 6.01 -10.33 8.73
C GLY A 45 6.76 -11.64 8.49
N TYR A 46 6.70 -12.56 9.45
CA TYR A 46 7.43 -13.82 9.45
C TYR A 46 6.54 -15.02 9.83
N LEU A 47 6.85 -16.18 9.24
CA LEU A 47 6.38 -17.46 9.75
C LEU A 47 7.20 -17.87 10.98
N LEU A 48 6.68 -18.82 11.77
CA LEU A 48 7.38 -19.33 12.98
C LEU A 48 8.76 -19.92 12.70
N ASP A 49 9.00 -20.42 11.49
CA ASP A 49 10.30 -20.92 11.04
C ASP A 49 11.32 -19.81 10.73
N GLY A 50 10.91 -18.54 10.86
CA GLY A 50 11.72 -17.36 10.58
C GLY A 50 11.66 -16.88 9.13
N LYS A 51 10.94 -17.57 8.24
CA LYS A 51 10.77 -17.14 6.85
C LYS A 51 9.95 -15.85 6.80
N LYS A 52 10.57 -14.77 6.34
CA LYS A 52 9.87 -13.52 6.01
C LYS A 52 8.93 -13.75 4.82
N PHE A 53 7.67 -13.34 4.96
CA PHE A 53 6.67 -13.44 3.90
C PHE A 53 6.22 -12.07 3.37
N ASP A 54 6.35 -11.00 4.15
CA ASP A 54 6.00 -9.65 3.75
C ASP A 54 6.77 -8.60 4.58
N SER A 55 6.99 -7.41 4.03
CA SER A 55 7.59 -6.27 4.72
C SER A 55 7.26 -4.97 4.00
N SER A 56 6.78 -3.98 4.76
CA SER A 56 6.59 -2.63 4.22
C SER A 56 7.91 -1.88 4.05
N ARG A 57 8.97 -2.30 4.76
CA ARG A 57 10.31 -1.73 4.64
C ARG A 57 11.02 -2.18 3.38
N ASP A 58 10.84 -3.44 2.97
CA ASP A 58 11.37 -3.94 1.70
C ASP A 58 10.79 -3.16 0.49
N ARG A 59 9.59 -2.58 0.65
CA ARG A 59 8.94 -1.69 -0.33
C ARG A 59 9.27 -0.20 -0.16
N ASN A 60 9.95 0.19 0.92
CA ASN A 60 10.16 1.59 1.31
C ASN A 60 8.87 2.43 1.39
N GLU A 61 7.75 1.80 1.76
CA GLU A 61 6.45 2.47 1.83
C GLU A 61 5.70 2.04 3.10
N PRO A 62 5.38 2.97 4.03
CA PRO A 62 4.53 2.66 5.18
C PRO A 62 3.17 2.10 4.76
N PHE A 63 2.64 1.21 5.59
CA PHE A 63 1.30 0.68 5.39
C PHE A 63 0.30 1.47 6.21
N GLU A 64 -0.87 1.74 5.61
CA GLU A 64 -1.93 2.53 6.22
C GLU A 64 -3.24 1.75 6.20
N PHE A 65 -3.95 1.80 7.32
CA PHE A 65 -5.28 1.20 7.44
C PHE A 65 -6.10 1.95 8.49
N VAL A 66 -7.42 1.90 8.37
CA VAL A 66 -8.33 2.44 9.38
C VAL A 66 -8.42 1.45 10.53
N LEU A 67 -7.95 1.88 11.70
CA LEU A 67 -7.83 1.02 12.88
C LEU A 67 -9.20 0.63 13.43
N GLY A 68 -9.43 -0.68 13.57
CA GLY A 68 -10.65 -1.22 14.19
C GLY A 68 -11.84 -1.40 13.25
N GLU A 69 -11.66 -1.16 11.95
CA GLU A 69 -12.71 -1.33 10.93
C GLU A 69 -12.59 -2.66 10.16
N GLY A 70 -11.74 -3.60 10.60
CA GLY A 70 -11.60 -4.91 9.98
C GLY A 70 -10.91 -4.88 8.61
N GLN A 71 -10.14 -3.82 8.31
CA GLN A 71 -9.37 -3.72 7.05
C GLN A 71 -8.14 -4.63 7.04
N VAL A 72 -7.71 -5.09 8.21
CA VAL A 72 -6.56 -5.97 8.42
C VAL A 72 -6.96 -7.21 9.21
N ILE A 73 -6.04 -8.15 9.41
CA ILE A 73 -6.28 -9.32 10.25
C ILE A 73 -6.62 -8.90 11.70
N LYS A 74 -7.45 -9.68 12.39
CA LYS A 74 -7.96 -9.34 13.73
C LYS A 74 -6.86 -9.06 14.74
N GLY A 75 -5.76 -9.82 14.70
CA GLY A 75 -4.63 -9.61 15.59
C GLY A 75 -3.90 -8.28 15.37
N TRP A 76 -3.97 -7.71 14.16
CA TRP A 76 -3.44 -6.37 13.88
C TRP A 76 -4.36 -5.28 14.40
N ASP A 77 -5.67 -5.37 14.12
CA ASP A 77 -6.64 -4.40 14.63
C ASP A 77 -6.60 -4.34 16.17
N GLU A 78 -6.52 -5.49 16.82
CA GLU A 78 -6.37 -5.56 18.27
C GLU A 78 -4.99 -5.06 18.73
N GLY A 79 -3.90 -5.58 18.14
CA GLY A 79 -2.55 -5.31 18.60
C GLY A 79 -2.14 -3.85 18.44
N VAL A 80 -2.43 -3.25 17.28
CA VAL A 80 -2.09 -1.85 17.02
C VAL A 80 -2.90 -0.92 17.91
N ALA A 81 -4.14 -1.26 18.27
CA ALA A 81 -4.94 -0.47 19.22
C ALA A 81 -4.35 -0.39 20.63
N LEU A 82 -3.42 -1.29 20.99
CA LEU A 82 -2.69 -1.26 22.26
C LEU A 82 -1.47 -0.34 22.23
N MET A 83 -1.05 0.12 21.05
CA MET A 83 0.20 0.84 20.83
C MET A 83 0.02 2.36 20.94
N LYS A 84 1.15 3.05 21.07
CA LYS A 84 1.28 4.49 20.92
C LYS A 84 2.14 4.84 19.70
N ILE A 85 2.01 6.05 19.19
CA ILE A 85 2.87 6.57 18.11
C ILE A 85 4.33 6.53 18.58
N GLY A 86 5.18 5.85 17.81
CA GLY A 86 6.59 5.59 18.12
C GLY A 86 6.87 4.20 18.72
N ASP A 87 5.84 3.48 19.16
CA ASP A 87 6.02 2.15 19.75
C ASP A 87 6.47 1.12 18.69
N LYS A 88 7.26 0.15 19.15
CA LYS A 88 7.67 -1.04 18.40
C LYS A 88 7.29 -2.29 19.16
N TYR A 89 6.36 -3.06 18.62
CA TYR A 89 5.86 -4.29 19.24
C TYR A 89 6.16 -5.47 18.34
N ARG A 90 6.46 -6.62 18.94
CA ARG A 90 6.39 -7.91 18.26
C ARG A 90 5.07 -8.56 18.60
N PHE A 91 4.23 -8.82 17.61
CA PHE A 91 3.02 -9.62 17.73
C PHE A 91 3.29 -11.07 17.36
N ILE A 92 2.72 -12.00 18.12
CA ILE A 92 2.64 -13.42 17.81
C ILE A 92 1.15 -13.74 17.70
N ILE A 93 0.69 -13.87 16.46
CA ILE A 93 -0.72 -13.90 16.10
C ILE A 93 -1.12 -15.33 15.77
N PRO A 94 -1.94 -16.00 16.60
CA PRO A 94 -2.44 -17.34 16.29
C PRO A 94 -3.36 -17.30 15.07
N SER A 95 -3.50 -18.44 14.39
CA SER A 95 -4.16 -18.50 13.08
C SER A 95 -5.60 -17.98 13.07
N ASN A 96 -6.35 -18.16 14.16
CA ASN A 96 -7.72 -17.68 14.33
C ASN A 96 -7.84 -16.15 14.38
N LEU A 97 -6.74 -15.45 14.69
CA LEU A 97 -6.62 -13.98 14.63
C LEU A 97 -5.90 -13.51 13.35
N ALA A 98 -5.49 -14.44 12.49
CA ALA A 98 -4.83 -14.21 11.21
C ALA A 98 -5.68 -14.78 10.05
N TYR A 99 -5.10 -15.64 9.20
CA TYR A 99 -5.73 -16.17 7.98
C TYR A 99 -6.42 -17.54 8.16
N GLY A 100 -6.43 -18.09 9.37
CA GLY A 100 -7.12 -19.35 9.70
C GLY A 100 -6.69 -20.54 8.83
N GLU A 101 -7.63 -21.46 8.59
CA GLU A 101 -7.41 -22.68 7.80
C GLU A 101 -7.15 -22.41 6.31
N ARG A 102 -7.47 -21.20 5.81
CA ARG A 102 -7.32 -20.88 4.39
C ARG A 102 -5.88 -20.52 4.03
N GLY A 103 -5.12 -19.95 4.96
CA GLY A 103 -3.84 -19.31 4.63
C GLY A 103 -4.02 -18.11 3.69
N ALA A 104 -2.94 -17.66 3.05
CA ALA A 104 -2.99 -16.52 2.12
C ALA A 104 -1.85 -16.48 1.11
N GLY A 105 -2.16 -16.03 -0.11
CA GLY A 105 -1.19 -15.65 -1.14
C GLY A 105 -0.23 -16.74 -1.62
N GLY A 106 -0.49 -18.02 -1.30
CA GLY A 106 0.43 -19.13 -1.58
C GLY A 106 1.71 -19.14 -0.74
N VAL A 107 1.91 -18.13 0.13
CA VAL A 107 3.10 -17.97 0.97
C VAL A 107 2.82 -18.19 2.45
N ILE A 108 1.58 -17.97 2.89
CA ILE A 108 1.12 -18.24 4.26
C ILE A 108 0.32 -19.54 4.25
N PRO A 109 0.78 -20.61 4.94
CA PRO A 109 0.07 -21.88 4.97
C PRO A 109 -1.20 -21.84 5.85
N PRO A 110 -2.13 -22.79 5.66
CA PRO A 110 -3.23 -23.05 6.58
C PRO A 110 -2.79 -23.13 8.04
N ASN A 111 -3.59 -22.53 8.93
CA ASN A 111 -3.39 -22.57 10.38
C ASN A 111 -2.03 -22.03 10.87
N ALA A 112 -1.37 -21.20 10.07
CA ALA A 112 -0.12 -20.56 10.45
C ALA A 112 -0.29 -19.59 11.62
N THR A 113 0.61 -19.68 12.59
CA THR A 113 0.88 -18.57 13.51
C THR A 113 1.84 -17.61 12.84
N LEU A 114 1.55 -16.32 12.91
CA LEU A 114 2.36 -15.27 12.29
C LEU A 114 3.10 -14.47 13.35
N ILE A 115 4.31 -14.05 13.03
CA ILE A 115 5.08 -13.09 13.81
C ILE A 115 5.13 -11.78 13.02
N PHE A 116 4.79 -10.68 13.68
CA PHE A 116 4.94 -9.35 13.09
C PHE A 116 5.75 -8.46 14.01
N ASP A 117 6.77 -7.81 13.47
CA ASP A 117 7.39 -6.65 14.11
C ASP A 117 6.71 -5.40 13.54
N VAL A 118 6.03 -4.63 14.37
CA VAL A 118 5.24 -3.45 13.95
C VAL A 118 5.77 -2.21 14.65
N GLU A 119 5.92 -1.13 13.90
CA GLU A 119 6.26 0.21 14.37
C GLU A 119 5.16 1.19 13.97
N VAL A 120 4.56 1.88 14.94
CA VAL A 120 3.58 2.93 14.65
C VAL A 120 4.30 4.24 14.37
N LEU A 121 4.14 4.78 13.17
CA LEU A 121 4.77 6.02 12.72
C LEU A 121 3.86 7.23 12.96
N GLY A 122 2.54 7.04 12.87
CA GLY A 122 1.59 8.13 12.97
C GLY A 122 0.14 7.66 13.05
N ILE A 123 -0.73 8.61 13.39
CA ILE A 123 -2.19 8.45 13.37
C ILE A 123 -2.77 9.69 12.67
N ASP A 124 -3.53 9.45 11.61
CA ASP A 124 -4.14 10.48 10.79
C ASP A 124 -5.66 10.35 10.75
N LYS A 125 -6.35 11.44 10.39
CA LYS A 125 -7.78 11.35 10.08
C LYS A 125 -7.97 10.51 8.83
N ALA A 126 -9.01 9.68 8.83
CA ALA A 126 -9.46 9.03 7.60
C ALA A 126 -9.81 10.09 6.56
N ARG A 127 -9.17 10.01 5.40
CA ARG A 127 -9.43 10.88 4.26
C ARG A 127 -10.13 10.09 3.16
N LYS A 128 -11.04 10.74 2.45
CA LYS A 128 -11.74 10.15 1.31
C LYS A 128 -10.76 9.90 0.16
N SER A 129 -10.96 8.84 -0.62
CA SER A 129 -10.18 8.67 -1.85
C SER A 129 -10.50 9.79 -2.83
N ILE A 130 -9.48 10.51 -3.32
CA ILE A 130 -9.69 11.41 -4.47
C ILE A 130 -10.00 10.62 -5.75
N GLY A 131 -9.51 9.37 -5.85
CA GLY A 131 -9.77 8.48 -6.96
C GLY A 131 -11.26 8.12 -7.05
N ASP A 132 -11.88 7.73 -5.94
CA ASP A 132 -13.32 7.41 -5.90
C ASP A 132 -14.21 8.62 -6.22
N GLU A 133 -13.86 9.80 -5.68
CA GLU A 133 -14.55 11.07 -6.00
C GLU A 133 -14.46 11.36 -7.51
N MET A 134 -13.26 11.25 -8.08
CA MET A 134 -13.04 11.44 -9.51
C MET A 134 -13.80 10.41 -10.35
N LEU A 135 -13.83 9.14 -9.93
CA LEU A 135 -14.55 8.07 -10.62
C LEU A 135 -16.04 8.40 -10.74
N GLY A 136 -16.67 8.83 -9.65
CA GLY A 136 -18.07 9.26 -9.65
C GLY A 136 -18.34 10.36 -10.66
N ILE A 137 -17.48 11.37 -10.71
CA ILE A 137 -17.60 12.50 -11.66
C ILE A 137 -17.34 12.05 -13.10
N ILE A 138 -16.42 11.11 -13.33
CA ILE A 138 -16.13 10.55 -14.67
C ILE A 138 -17.35 9.84 -15.25
N PHE A 139 -18.13 9.15 -14.41
CA PHE A 139 -19.35 8.46 -14.82
C PHE A 139 -20.56 9.38 -14.94
N GLU A 140 -20.68 10.37 -14.06
CA GLU A 140 -21.78 11.35 -14.12
C GLU A 140 -21.58 12.37 -15.26
N LYS A 141 -20.33 12.77 -15.49
CA LYS A 141 -19.94 13.85 -16.39
C LYS A 141 -18.84 13.37 -17.34
N ASN A 142 -17.59 13.67 -17.01
CA ASN A 142 -16.42 13.31 -17.82
C ASN A 142 -15.12 13.48 -17.00
N VAL A 143 -14.02 13.00 -17.57
CA VAL A 143 -12.69 13.06 -16.95
C VAL A 143 -12.12 14.46 -16.80
N ASP A 144 -12.47 15.40 -17.68
CA ASP A 144 -11.96 16.77 -17.58
C ASP A 144 -12.56 17.49 -16.36
N GLU A 145 -13.85 17.28 -16.08
CA GLU A 145 -14.50 17.77 -14.85
C GLU A 145 -13.94 17.09 -13.60
N ALA A 146 -13.60 15.80 -13.67
CA ALA A 146 -12.97 15.10 -12.55
C ALA A 146 -11.56 15.63 -12.25
N ILE A 147 -10.76 15.93 -13.28
CA ILE A 147 -9.43 16.54 -13.13
C ILE A 147 -9.55 17.96 -12.54
N LYS A 148 -10.55 18.74 -12.97
CA LYS A 148 -10.83 20.05 -12.36
C LYS A 148 -11.15 19.90 -10.88
N ARG A 149 -12.02 18.94 -10.53
CA ARG A 149 -12.34 18.62 -9.13
C ARG A 149 -11.10 18.22 -8.33
N TYR A 150 -10.18 17.44 -8.90
CA TYR A 150 -8.91 17.07 -8.24
C TYR A 150 -8.14 18.31 -7.81
N TYR A 151 -7.95 19.28 -8.71
CA TYR A 151 -7.23 20.51 -8.39
C TYR A 151 -7.96 21.38 -7.37
N GLU A 152 -9.28 21.54 -7.51
CA GLU A 152 -10.10 22.27 -6.54
C GLU A 152 -10.04 21.62 -5.15
N ALA A 153 -10.10 20.29 -5.07
CA ALA A 153 -9.97 19.54 -3.83
C ALA A 153 -8.60 19.78 -3.18
N LYS A 154 -7.54 19.76 -3.99
CA LYS A 154 -6.16 19.94 -3.51
C LYS A 154 -5.93 21.34 -2.95
N GLU A 155 -6.64 22.34 -3.47
CA GLU A 155 -6.57 23.73 -2.99
C GLU A 155 -7.47 23.98 -1.78
N LYS A 156 -8.72 23.50 -1.81
CA LYS A 156 -9.78 23.93 -0.87
C LYS A 156 -10.19 22.88 0.16
N SER A 157 -9.82 21.63 -0.05
CA SER A 157 -10.25 20.48 0.77
C SER A 157 -9.10 19.48 0.95
N PHE A 158 -7.86 19.96 1.07
CA PHE A 158 -6.68 19.10 1.08
C PHE A 158 -6.72 18.04 2.19
N ASP A 159 -7.19 18.43 3.38
CA ASP A 159 -7.25 17.55 4.54
C ASP A 159 -8.38 16.51 4.48
N ASP A 160 -9.36 16.71 3.58
CA ASP A 160 -10.51 15.82 3.44
C ASP A 160 -10.21 14.61 2.53
N TYR A 161 -9.21 14.73 1.65
CA TYR A 161 -8.92 13.73 0.61
C TYR A 161 -7.49 13.19 0.68
N ASN A 162 -7.36 11.91 0.36
CA ASN A 162 -6.08 11.26 0.12
C ASN A 162 -5.67 11.53 -1.33
N PHE A 163 -4.56 12.26 -1.52
CA PHE A 163 -4.04 12.62 -2.83
C PHE A 163 -2.85 11.78 -3.29
N LYS A 164 -2.49 10.69 -2.59
CA LYS A 164 -1.34 9.84 -2.92
C LYS A 164 -1.42 9.30 -4.35
N GLU A 165 -0.25 9.05 -4.94
CA GLU A 165 -0.04 8.50 -6.29
C GLU A 165 -0.95 7.30 -6.55
N VAL A 166 -0.99 6.35 -5.62
CA VAL A 166 -1.79 5.12 -5.71
C VAL A 166 -3.29 5.37 -5.94
N GLN A 167 -3.83 6.51 -5.49
CA GLN A 167 -5.25 6.84 -5.67
C GLN A 167 -5.58 7.09 -7.15
N LEU A 168 -4.70 7.80 -7.86
CA LEU A 168 -4.85 8.04 -9.29
C LEU A 168 -4.51 6.78 -10.09
N ASN A 169 -3.52 6.01 -9.65
CA ASN A 169 -3.15 4.74 -10.28
C ASN A 169 -4.31 3.74 -10.24
N ASN A 170 -4.91 3.51 -9.07
CA ASN A 170 -6.05 2.59 -8.91
C ASN A 170 -7.24 3.01 -9.78
N LEU A 171 -7.59 4.30 -9.76
CA LEU A 171 -8.63 4.88 -10.63
C LEU A 171 -8.37 4.56 -12.10
N ALA A 172 -7.14 4.77 -12.58
CA ALA A 172 -6.80 4.50 -13.97
C ALA A 172 -6.93 3.02 -14.35
N TYR A 173 -6.51 2.10 -13.48
CA TYR A 173 -6.70 0.66 -13.73
C TYR A 173 -8.17 0.25 -13.74
N ASP A 174 -9.02 0.86 -12.91
CA ASP A 174 -10.45 0.59 -12.94
C ASP A 174 -11.10 1.13 -14.23
N LEU A 175 -10.64 2.28 -14.73
CA LEU A 175 -11.04 2.78 -16.06
C LEU A 175 -10.56 1.86 -17.19
N LEU A 176 -9.33 1.34 -17.14
CA LEU A 176 -8.81 0.38 -18.13
C LEU A 176 -9.66 -0.90 -18.16
N LYS A 177 -9.97 -1.49 -17.00
CA LYS A 177 -10.88 -2.65 -16.90
C LYS A 177 -12.27 -2.34 -17.47
N GLY A 178 -12.73 -1.09 -17.31
CA GLY A 178 -13.98 -0.59 -17.88
C GLY A 178 -13.92 -0.23 -19.37
N ASN A 179 -12.82 -0.53 -20.08
CA ASN A 179 -12.56 -0.13 -21.48
C ASN A 179 -12.61 1.39 -21.72
N ARG A 180 -12.36 2.20 -20.69
CA ARG A 180 -12.29 3.68 -20.75
C ARG A 180 -10.84 4.14 -20.94
N THR A 181 -10.12 3.55 -21.90
CA THR A 181 -8.66 3.72 -22.06
C THR A 181 -8.23 5.19 -22.20
N LYS A 182 -8.98 6.01 -22.94
CA LYS A 182 -8.66 7.44 -23.11
C LYS A 182 -8.77 8.23 -21.81
N ASP A 183 -9.73 7.90 -20.95
CA ASP A 183 -9.88 8.56 -19.65
C ASP A 183 -8.80 8.08 -18.68
N ALA A 184 -8.46 6.79 -18.72
CA ALA A 184 -7.35 6.23 -17.94
C ALA A 184 -6.01 6.91 -18.27
N ILE A 185 -5.72 7.15 -19.56
CA ILE A 185 -4.53 7.89 -20.01
C ILE A 185 -4.51 9.29 -19.40
N LYS A 186 -5.61 10.05 -19.45
CA LYS A 186 -5.67 11.40 -18.87
C LYS A 186 -5.44 11.39 -17.35
N VAL A 187 -5.98 10.39 -16.64
CA VAL A 187 -5.75 10.22 -15.20
C VAL A 187 -4.27 9.88 -14.91
N LEU A 188 -3.63 9.04 -15.72
CA LEU A 188 -2.22 8.68 -15.57
C LEU A 188 -1.28 9.82 -15.97
N GLU A 189 -1.63 10.63 -16.95
CA GLU A 189 -0.92 11.88 -17.27
C GLU A 189 -0.99 12.87 -16.09
N LEU A 190 -2.17 13.00 -15.46
CA LEU A 190 -2.29 13.74 -14.20
C LEU A 190 -1.40 13.12 -13.11
N ASN A 191 -1.39 11.79 -12.98
CA ASN A 191 -0.59 11.09 -11.98
C ASN A 191 0.91 11.39 -12.13
N VAL A 192 1.45 11.20 -13.34
CA VAL A 192 2.85 11.56 -13.67
C VAL A 192 3.14 13.03 -13.40
N LYS A 193 2.21 13.93 -13.73
CA LYS A 193 2.37 15.37 -13.45
C LYS A 193 2.45 15.68 -11.95
N MET A 194 1.66 14.99 -11.14
CA MET A 194 1.64 15.20 -9.69
C MET A 194 2.75 14.45 -8.96
N PHE A 195 3.28 13.37 -9.57
CA PHE A 195 4.30 12.49 -9.00
C PHE A 195 5.45 12.23 -10.00
N PRO A 196 6.20 13.27 -10.41
CA PRO A 196 7.21 13.15 -11.48
C PRO A 196 8.42 12.27 -11.13
N ALA A 197 8.57 11.86 -9.87
CA ALA A 197 9.60 10.93 -9.42
C ALA A 197 9.10 9.48 -9.30
N SER A 198 7.82 9.20 -9.59
CA SER A 198 7.24 7.87 -9.47
C SER A 198 7.50 7.04 -10.72
N ALA A 199 8.45 6.10 -10.64
CA ALA A 199 8.67 5.12 -11.71
C ALA A 199 7.39 4.32 -12.04
N ASN A 200 6.59 4.00 -11.02
CA ASN A 200 5.32 3.27 -11.15
C ASN A 200 4.30 4.05 -12.00
N ALA A 201 4.15 5.36 -11.75
CA ALA A 201 3.20 6.18 -12.50
C ALA A 201 3.54 6.22 -14.01
N TYR A 202 4.84 6.32 -14.34
CA TYR A 202 5.30 6.22 -15.74
C TYR A 202 5.08 4.83 -16.33
N ASP A 203 5.32 3.76 -15.57
CA ASP A 203 5.11 2.39 -16.04
C ASP A 203 3.64 2.16 -16.40
N SER A 204 2.72 2.49 -15.49
CA SER A 204 1.27 2.39 -15.71
C SER A 204 0.80 3.25 -16.90
N LEU A 205 1.36 4.46 -17.09
CA LEU A 205 1.06 5.28 -18.26
C LEU A 205 1.54 4.62 -19.56
N GLY A 206 2.70 3.95 -19.53
CA GLY A 206 3.19 3.13 -20.63
C GLY A 206 2.25 1.99 -20.99
N GLU A 207 1.70 1.30 -20.00
CA GLU A 207 0.70 0.23 -20.20
C GLU A 207 -0.61 0.76 -20.81
N ALA A 208 -1.08 1.90 -20.35
CA ALA A 208 -2.28 2.52 -20.91
C ALA A 208 -2.08 2.93 -22.38
N PHE A 209 -0.91 3.48 -22.74
CA PHE A 209 -0.58 3.77 -24.14
C PHE A 209 -0.43 2.50 -24.98
N MET A 210 0.08 1.40 -24.42
CA MET A 210 0.10 0.11 -25.10
C MET A 210 -1.31 -0.39 -25.40
N THR A 211 -2.22 -0.27 -24.44
CA THR A 211 -3.64 -0.63 -24.59
C THR A 211 -4.32 0.22 -25.67
N ASP A 212 -3.93 1.49 -25.79
CA ASP A 212 -4.40 2.42 -26.81
C ASP A 212 -3.77 2.21 -28.20
N GLY A 213 -2.75 1.34 -28.31
CA GLY A 213 -1.99 1.11 -29.54
C GLY A 213 -0.91 2.16 -29.83
N ASN A 214 -0.71 3.13 -28.94
CA ASN A 214 0.32 4.17 -29.09
C ASN A 214 1.68 3.68 -28.56
N LYS A 215 2.33 2.81 -29.34
CA LYS A 215 3.63 2.22 -28.98
C LYS A 215 4.73 3.25 -28.73
N ALA A 216 4.72 4.38 -29.45
CA ALA A 216 5.75 5.40 -29.33
C ALA A 216 5.72 6.07 -27.94
N GLU A 217 4.54 6.49 -27.48
CA GLU A 217 4.39 7.06 -26.14
C GLU A 217 4.59 5.98 -25.06
N ALA A 218 4.19 4.73 -25.29
CA ALA A 218 4.48 3.64 -24.37
C ALA A 218 5.98 3.47 -24.12
N ILE A 219 6.79 3.37 -25.19
CA ILE A 219 8.25 3.22 -25.11
C ILE A 219 8.88 4.38 -24.32
N LYS A 220 8.45 5.62 -24.58
CA LYS A 220 8.95 6.81 -23.87
C LYS A 220 8.70 6.72 -22.37
N ASN A 221 7.51 6.28 -21.96
CA ASN A 221 7.14 6.16 -20.56
C ASN A 221 7.87 5.00 -19.86
N TYR A 222 7.99 3.83 -20.49
CA TYR A 222 8.79 2.73 -19.94
C TYR A 222 10.26 3.11 -19.77
N LYS A 223 10.85 3.86 -20.72
CA LYS A 223 12.22 4.37 -20.59
C LYS A 223 12.35 5.32 -19.39
N LYS A 224 11.39 6.22 -19.19
CA LYS A 224 11.40 7.12 -18.04
C LYS A 224 11.22 6.37 -16.71
N SER A 225 10.38 5.33 -16.70
CA SER A 225 10.24 4.44 -15.53
C SER A 225 11.57 3.78 -15.16
N LEU A 226 12.31 3.24 -16.13
CA LEU A 226 13.63 2.64 -15.89
C LEU A 226 14.72 3.64 -15.50
N GLU A 227 14.66 4.87 -16.00
CA GLU A 227 15.55 5.95 -15.57
C GLU A 227 15.38 6.22 -14.07
N LEU A 228 14.14 6.24 -13.59
CA LEU A 228 13.80 6.48 -12.19
C LEU A 228 14.01 5.25 -11.30
N ASN A 229 13.74 4.06 -11.83
CA ASN A 229 13.94 2.78 -11.16
C ASN A 229 14.51 1.72 -12.12
N PRO A 230 15.85 1.57 -12.16
CA PRO A 230 16.50 0.56 -12.99
C PRO A 230 16.12 -0.90 -12.64
N ALA A 231 15.48 -1.13 -11.49
CA ALA A 231 14.99 -2.45 -11.08
C ALA A 231 13.56 -2.76 -11.56
N ASN A 232 12.87 -1.85 -12.26
CA ASN A 232 11.52 -2.13 -12.78
C ASN A 232 11.56 -3.19 -13.89
N ASP A 233 11.24 -4.43 -13.55
CA ASP A 233 11.31 -5.55 -14.50
C ASP A 233 10.20 -5.53 -15.56
N ASN A 234 9.04 -4.94 -15.26
CA ASN A 234 7.96 -4.80 -16.24
C ASN A 234 8.40 -3.91 -17.41
N ALA A 235 8.89 -2.70 -17.10
CA ALA A 235 9.39 -1.77 -18.10
C ALA A 235 10.53 -2.36 -18.95
N LYS A 236 11.46 -3.13 -18.35
CA LYS A 236 12.51 -3.86 -19.10
C LYS A 236 11.91 -4.83 -20.10
N GLN A 237 10.98 -5.69 -19.64
CA GLN A 237 10.36 -6.72 -20.49
C GLN A 237 9.55 -6.08 -21.63
N MET A 238 8.81 -5.01 -21.34
CA MET A 238 8.01 -4.32 -22.33
C MET A 238 8.89 -3.64 -23.39
N LEU A 239 9.98 -2.98 -23.01
CA LEU A 239 10.92 -2.41 -23.97
C LEU A 239 11.61 -3.46 -24.83
N GLN A 240 12.04 -4.58 -24.24
CA GLN A 240 12.61 -5.70 -25.00
C GLN A 240 11.64 -6.20 -26.08
N LYS A 241 10.34 -6.36 -25.74
CA LYS A 241 9.31 -6.79 -26.70
C LYS A 241 9.03 -5.74 -27.79
N LEU A 242 9.07 -4.45 -27.45
CA LEU A 242 8.69 -3.37 -28.36
C LEU A 242 9.84 -2.92 -29.27
N GLU A 243 11.08 -3.12 -28.85
CA GLU A 243 12.29 -2.75 -29.60
C GLU A 243 12.88 -3.94 -30.38
N ALA A 244 12.47 -5.17 -30.06
CA ALA A 244 12.74 -6.33 -30.90
C ALA A 244 11.99 -6.19 -32.23
N LYS A 245 12.76 -5.99 -33.30
CA LYS A 245 12.29 -5.95 -34.70
C LYS A 245 11.91 -7.34 -35.20
#